data_AF-A0AAP0N6P1-F1
#
_entry.id   AF-A0AAP0N6P1-F1
#
_cell.length_a   1.000
_cell.length_b   1.000
_cell.length_c   1.000
_cell.angle_alpha   90.00
_cell.angle_beta   90.00
_cell.angle_gamma   90.00
#
_symmetry.space_group_name_H-M   'P 1'
#
loop_
_entity.id
_entity.type
_entity.pdbx_description
1 polymer ?
#
loop_
_entity_poly.entity_id
_entity_poly.type
_entity_poly.pdbx_seq_one_letter_code
_entity_poly.pdbx_strand_id
1 'polypeptide(L)'
;MHGIGRIGDLVRLKKLRKLSVNIGSETVIREGEFANFKEIQCLCSLTISWGVVKIEKGQEDSMKSLSFPPKLSKLDIRCIPQGTPPEWLKPRKLEKLEKLYIKGGNLSSLDHEETNEWTVEILLLQYLKKLEITKSEVLEEFPGKLFPRLRYLEKVECGKIEGNEDDIVWEWNKDRG
;
A
#
# COMPACT_ATOMS: atom_id res chain seq x y z
N MET A 1 31.82 2.95 -9.43
CA MET A 1 30.83 4.00 -9.14
C MET A 1 30.12 3.64 -7.84
N HIS A 2 30.35 4.38 -6.75
CA HIS A 2 29.67 4.13 -5.47
C HIS A 2 28.23 4.64 -5.58
N GLY A 3 27.27 3.72 -5.49
CA GLY A 3 25.84 4.03 -5.57
C GLY A 3 25.42 5.05 -4.51
N ILE A 4 24.67 6.04 -4.96
CA ILE A 4 24.11 7.15 -4.20
C ILE A 4 23.08 6.60 -3.19
N GLY A 5 23.29 6.87 -1.89
CA GLY A 5 22.30 6.83 -0.79
C GLY A 5 21.54 5.52 -0.56
N ARG A 6 21.99 4.69 0.39
CA ARG A 6 21.23 3.50 0.82
C ARG A 6 20.10 3.90 1.79
N ILE A 7 19.02 3.13 1.83
CA ILE A 7 17.93 3.34 2.80
C ILE A 7 18.44 3.34 4.24
N GLY A 8 19.43 2.49 4.55
CA GLY A 8 20.07 2.45 5.87
C GLY A 8 20.71 3.78 6.29
N ASP A 9 21.18 4.60 5.35
CA ASP A 9 21.76 5.91 5.68
C ASP A 9 20.73 6.88 6.24
N LEU A 10 19.44 6.67 5.94
CA LEU A 10 18.34 7.54 6.41
C LEU A 10 18.07 7.37 7.91
N VAL A 11 18.55 6.31 8.55
CA VAL A 11 18.39 6.05 9.99
C VAL A 11 19.05 7.14 10.86
N ARG A 12 20.03 7.88 10.31
CA ARG A 12 20.65 9.04 10.98
C ARG A 12 19.71 10.25 11.07
N LEU A 13 18.67 10.31 10.24
CA LEU A 13 17.71 11.41 10.19
C LEU A 13 16.64 11.24 11.28
N LYS A 14 17.01 11.48 12.54
CA LYS A 14 16.17 11.22 13.73
C LYS A 14 14.82 11.97 13.76
N LYS A 15 14.67 13.01 12.94
CA LYS A 15 13.43 13.81 12.80
C LYS A 15 12.65 13.52 11.51
N LEU A 16 13.10 12.57 10.67
CA LEU A 16 12.43 12.23 9.42
C LEU A 16 11.05 11.65 9.70
N ARG A 17 10.02 12.36 9.24
CA ARG A 17 8.60 12.02 9.45
C ARG A 17 7.88 11.59 8.18
N LYS A 18 8.37 12.03 7.02
CA LYS A 18 7.82 11.71 5.71
C LYS A 18 8.96 11.31 4.79
N LEU A 19 8.78 10.21 4.06
CA LEU A 19 9.75 9.70 3.10
C LEU A 19 9.01 9.27 1.84
N SER A 20 9.54 9.64 0.68
CA SER A 20 9.12 9.11 -0.61
C SER A 20 10.31 8.38 -1.22
N VAL A 21 10.08 7.16 -1.69
CA VAL A 21 11.05 6.34 -2.39
C VAL A 21 10.55 6.09 -3.80
N ASN A 22 11.38 6.43 -4.79
CA ASN A 22 11.08 6.22 -6.20
C ASN A 22 12.04 5.15 -6.73
N ILE A 23 11.48 4.02 -7.12
CA ILE A 23 12.22 2.86 -7.61
C ILE A 23 12.15 2.91 -9.13
N GLY A 24 13.25 3.26 -9.78
CA GLY A 24 13.32 3.31 -11.24
C GLY A 24 13.22 1.91 -11.87
N SER A 25 12.83 1.84 -13.14
CA SER A 25 12.64 0.59 -13.90
C SER A 25 13.87 -0.32 -13.97
N GLU A 26 15.07 0.27 -13.89
CA GLU A 26 16.36 -0.43 -13.93
C GLU A 26 16.98 -0.61 -12.53
N THR A 27 16.23 -0.27 -11.46
CA THR A 27 16.77 -0.33 -10.10
C THR A 27 16.83 -1.77 -9.64
N VAL A 28 18.05 -2.26 -9.38
CA VAL A 28 18.26 -3.55 -8.71
C VAL A 28 18.04 -3.34 -7.21
N ILE A 29 16.87 -3.75 -6.72
CA ILE A 29 16.58 -3.81 -5.29
C ILE A 29 17.36 -4.98 -4.70
N ARG A 30 18.26 -4.70 -3.77
CA ARG A 30 19.00 -5.75 -3.07
C ARG A 30 18.12 -6.41 -2.02
N GLU A 31 18.33 -7.70 -1.80
CA GLU A 31 17.65 -8.42 -0.73
C GLU A 31 17.87 -7.70 0.62
N GLY A 32 16.79 -7.51 1.39
CA GLY A 32 16.82 -6.86 2.68
C GLY A 32 17.03 -5.34 2.65
N GLU A 33 17.14 -4.71 1.48
CA GLU A 33 17.36 -3.26 1.38
C GLU A 33 16.24 -2.46 2.09
N PHE A 34 15.01 -2.92 1.96
CA PHE A 34 13.83 -2.33 2.60
C PHE A 34 13.59 -2.81 4.04
N ALA A 35 14.35 -3.78 4.55
CA ALA A 35 14.26 -4.21 5.93
C ALA A 35 14.69 -3.11 6.93
N ASN A 36 15.40 -2.09 6.44
CA ASN A 36 15.93 -0.99 7.27
C ASN A 36 14.88 0.08 7.61
N PHE A 37 13.72 0.10 6.94
CA PHE A 37 12.69 1.11 7.22
C PHE A 37 12.19 1.07 8.66
N LYS A 38 12.15 -0.11 9.30
CA LYS A 38 11.80 -0.26 10.72
C LYS A 38 12.65 0.59 11.66
N GLU A 39 13.88 0.92 11.26
CA GLU A 39 14.86 1.66 12.07
C GLU A 39 14.63 3.19 12.04
N ILE A 40 13.80 3.69 11.11
CA ILE A 40 13.46 5.11 10.99
C ILE A 40 12.29 5.44 11.93
N GLN A 41 12.55 5.43 13.24
CA GLN A 41 11.52 5.41 14.30
C GLN A 41 10.49 6.57 14.31
N CYS A 42 10.79 7.68 13.64
CA CYS A 42 9.90 8.85 13.56
C CYS A 42 9.09 8.91 12.26
N LEU A 43 9.31 7.99 11.32
CA LEU A 43 8.64 7.98 10.02
C LEU A 43 7.17 7.62 10.20
N CYS A 44 6.27 8.53 9.82
CA CYS A 44 4.82 8.36 9.93
C CYS A 44 4.10 8.31 8.58
N SER A 45 4.73 8.79 7.50
CA SER A 45 4.20 8.72 6.14
C SER A 45 5.26 8.19 5.18
N LEU A 46 4.95 7.10 4.51
CA LEU A 46 5.82 6.50 3.49
C LEU A 46 5.09 6.49 2.15
N THR A 47 5.77 6.98 1.12
CA THR A 47 5.36 6.81 -0.27
C THR A 47 6.37 5.92 -0.98
N ILE A 48 5.91 4.90 -1.70
CA ILE A 48 6.76 4.07 -2.55
C ILE A 48 6.16 4.08 -3.95
N SER A 49 6.96 4.53 -4.92
CA SER A 49 6.56 4.61 -6.33
C SER A 49 7.48 3.75 -7.17
N TRP A 50 6.91 2.91 -8.03
CA TRP A 50 7.65 2.14 -9.01
C TRP A 50 7.57 2.81 -10.39
N GLY A 51 8.70 2.92 -11.06
CA GLY A 51 8.75 3.27 -12.48
C GLY A 51 8.13 2.16 -13.34
N VAL A 52 8.14 2.33 -14.66
CA VAL A 52 7.63 1.30 -15.60
C VAL A 52 8.56 0.08 -15.55
N VAL A 53 8.32 -0.83 -14.60
CA VAL A 53 9.11 -2.06 -14.43
C VAL A 53 8.65 -3.07 -15.47
N LYS A 54 9.55 -3.50 -16.36
CA LYS A 54 9.42 -4.81 -17.00
C LYS A 54 9.74 -5.83 -15.93
N ILE A 55 8.72 -6.49 -15.37
CA ILE A 55 8.95 -7.52 -14.36
C ILE A 55 9.58 -8.71 -15.08
N GLU A 56 10.90 -8.77 -15.08
CA GLU A 56 11.60 -9.99 -15.42
C GLU A 56 11.41 -11.00 -14.26
N LYS A 57 11.23 -12.27 -14.60
CA LYS A 57 11.07 -13.35 -13.62
C LYS A 57 12.25 -13.31 -12.63
N GLY A 58 11.99 -13.03 -11.36
CA GLY A 58 13.00 -12.96 -10.29
C GLY A 58 13.03 -11.66 -9.49
N GLN A 59 12.45 -10.54 -9.99
CA GLN A 59 12.35 -9.29 -9.22
C GLN A 59 11.28 -9.30 -8.11
N GLU A 60 10.38 -10.27 -8.11
CA GLU A 60 9.33 -10.44 -7.08
C GLU A 60 9.91 -10.72 -5.70
N ASP A 61 11.05 -11.40 -5.61
CA ASP A 61 11.64 -11.83 -4.35
C ASP A 61 12.25 -10.66 -3.54
N SER A 62 12.85 -9.68 -4.22
CA SER A 62 13.45 -8.51 -3.56
C SER A 62 12.43 -7.66 -2.79
N MET A 63 11.15 -7.72 -3.17
CA MET A 63 10.07 -7.00 -2.53
C MET A 63 9.39 -7.77 -1.39
N LYS A 64 9.78 -9.01 -1.09
CA LYS A 64 9.19 -9.79 0.01
C LYS A 64 9.59 -9.30 1.41
N SER A 65 10.66 -8.52 1.52
CA SER A 65 11.32 -8.20 2.81
C SER A 65 11.03 -6.78 3.37
N LEU A 66 9.96 -6.12 2.92
CA LEU A 66 9.59 -4.82 3.50
C LEU A 66 9.17 -4.99 4.97
N SER A 67 9.77 -4.15 5.83
CA SER A 67 9.34 -3.99 7.22
C SER A 67 9.05 -2.52 7.47
N PHE A 68 8.07 -2.21 8.30
CA PHE A 68 7.60 -0.84 8.45
C PHE A 68 8.04 -0.20 9.76
N PRO A 69 8.25 1.13 9.79
CA PRO A 69 8.50 1.85 11.03
C PRO A 69 7.30 1.74 11.99
N PRO A 70 7.54 1.68 13.30
CA PRO A 70 6.48 1.45 14.30
C PRO A 70 5.48 2.60 14.45
N LYS A 71 5.73 3.76 13.83
CA LYS A 71 4.86 4.95 13.84
C LYS A 71 4.21 5.22 12.48
N LEU A 72 4.34 4.31 11.52
CA LEU A 72 3.78 4.49 10.19
C LEU A 72 2.24 4.50 10.26
N SER A 73 1.63 5.66 10.01
CA SER A 73 0.18 5.82 9.98
C SER A 73 -0.36 6.03 8.56
N LYS A 74 0.50 6.41 7.61
CA LYS A 74 0.14 6.54 6.19
C LYS A 74 1.11 5.79 5.28
N LEU A 75 0.54 5.00 4.37
CA LEU A 75 1.25 4.31 3.29
C LEU A 75 0.61 4.69 1.95
N ASP A 76 1.43 5.17 1.01
CA ASP A 76 1.03 5.56 -0.35
C ASP A 76 1.86 4.74 -1.35
N ILE A 77 1.19 3.84 -2.07
CA ILE A 77 1.78 2.86 -2.98
C ILE A 77 1.41 3.27 -4.39
N ARG A 78 2.40 3.44 -5.28
CA ARG A 78 2.16 3.91 -6.65
C ARG A 78 2.80 3.03 -7.68
N CYS A 79 2.00 2.58 -8.65
CA CYS A 79 2.45 1.76 -9.78
C CYS A 79 3.04 0.41 -9.34
N ILE A 80 2.50 -0.21 -8.29
CA ILE A 80 2.99 -1.49 -7.78
C ILE A 80 3.04 -2.53 -8.91
N PRO A 81 4.19 -3.19 -9.13
CA PRO A 81 4.35 -4.12 -10.24
C PRO A 81 3.61 -5.45 -10.02
N GLN A 82 3.49 -5.91 -8.77
CA GLN A 82 2.87 -7.19 -8.43
C GLN A 82 1.38 -7.21 -8.78
N GLY A 83 0.93 -8.35 -9.32
CA GLY A 83 -0.49 -8.62 -9.54
C GLY A 83 -1.20 -9.04 -8.26
N THR A 84 -0.63 -10.02 -7.55
CA THR A 84 -1.13 -10.42 -6.24
C THR A 84 -0.63 -9.48 -5.14
N PRO A 85 -1.39 -9.34 -4.04
CA PRO A 85 -0.90 -8.58 -2.90
C PRO A 85 0.39 -9.17 -2.34
N PRO A 86 1.45 -8.38 -2.16
CA PRO A 86 2.68 -8.88 -1.57
C PRO A 86 2.51 -9.15 -0.06
N GLU A 87 3.35 -10.03 0.48
CA GLU A 87 3.30 -10.51 1.87
C GLU A 87 3.34 -9.40 2.95
N TRP A 88 3.87 -8.23 2.59
CA TRP A 88 3.93 -7.05 3.48
C TRP A 88 2.70 -6.16 3.42
N LEU A 89 1.85 -6.28 2.39
CA LEU A 89 0.69 -5.41 2.17
C LEU A 89 -0.56 -5.90 2.91
N LYS A 90 -0.44 -6.48 4.10
CA LYS A 90 -1.58 -7.09 4.80
C LYS A 90 -1.76 -6.57 6.23
N PRO A 91 -2.96 -6.66 6.81
CA PRO A 91 -3.27 -6.11 8.12
C PRO A 91 -2.23 -6.42 9.20
N ARG A 92 -1.81 -7.68 9.34
CA ARG A 92 -0.79 -8.10 10.34
C ARG A 92 0.55 -7.39 10.23
N LYS A 93 0.91 -6.86 9.06
CA LYS A 93 2.19 -6.16 8.84
C LYS A 93 2.06 -4.65 9.02
N LEU A 94 0.83 -4.15 9.10
CA LEU A 94 0.47 -2.74 9.04
C LEU A 94 -0.53 -2.38 10.17
N GLU A 95 -0.32 -2.93 11.36
CA GLU A 95 -1.26 -2.92 12.51
C GLU A 95 -1.64 -1.52 13.04
N LYS A 96 -0.92 -0.46 12.65
CA LYS A 96 -1.18 0.93 13.07
C LYS A 96 -1.50 1.86 11.91
N LEU A 97 -1.73 1.29 10.72
CA LEU A 97 -1.97 2.06 9.52
C LEU A 97 -3.38 2.67 9.58
N GLU A 98 -3.46 4.00 9.48
CA GLU A 98 -4.71 4.74 9.45
C GLU A 98 -5.12 5.07 8.00
N LYS A 99 -4.14 5.25 7.10
CA LYS A 99 -4.36 5.68 5.72
C LYS A 99 -3.61 4.78 4.75
N LEU A 100 -4.34 4.13 3.85
CA LEU A 100 -3.77 3.26 2.81
C LEU A 100 -4.18 3.78 1.43
N TYR A 101 -3.22 4.27 0.67
CA TYR A 101 -3.45 4.80 -0.68
C TYR A 101 -2.73 3.88 -1.68
N ILE A 102 -3.46 3.43 -2.70
CA ILE A 102 -2.94 2.56 -3.76
C ILE A 102 -3.34 3.16 -5.09
N LYS A 103 -2.34 3.50 -5.93
CA LYS A 103 -2.54 4.24 -7.17
C LYS A 103 -1.82 3.59 -8.33
N GLY A 104 -2.54 3.18 -9.36
CA GLY A 104 -1.97 2.55 -10.55
C GLY A 104 -1.21 1.25 -10.27
N GLY A 105 -0.66 0.65 -11.32
CA GLY A 105 0.05 -0.62 -11.23
C GLY A 105 -0.83 -1.81 -11.57
N ASN A 106 -0.40 -3.00 -11.15
CA ASN A 106 -0.97 -4.27 -11.59
C ASN A 106 -1.81 -5.00 -10.54
N LEU A 107 -1.91 -4.46 -9.32
CA LEU A 107 -2.60 -5.12 -8.22
C LEU A 107 -4.03 -5.52 -8.62
N SER A 108 -4.37 -6.79 -8.44
CA SER A 108 -5.63 -7.37 -8.88
C SER A 108 -6.60 -7.72 -7.75
N SER A 109 -6.14 -7.77 -6.51
CA SER A 109 -6.96 -8.05 -5.33
C SER A 109 -6.41 -7.30 -4.10
N LEU A 110 -7.21 -7.21 -3.03
CA LEU A 110 -6.78 -6.85 -1.68
C LEU A 110 -7.03 -7.98 -0.66
N ASP A 111 -7.48 -9.14 -1.14
CA ASP A 111 -7.68 -10.32 -0.31
C ASP A 111 -6.32 -10.99 -0.04
N HIS A 112 -6.08 -11.29 1.23
CA HIS A 112 -4.87 -11.92 1.73
C HIS A 112 -5.13 -13.29 2.37
N GLU A 113 -6.38 -13.79 2.28
CA GLU A 113 -6.82 -15.03 2.92
C GLU A 113 -6.53 -15.05 4.44
N GLU A 114 -6.32 -13.89 5.06
CA GLU A 114 -6.08 -13.76 6.50
C GLU A 114 -7.35 -13.29 7.22
N THR A 115 -7.49 -13.74 8.47
CA THR A 115 -8.66 -13.41 9.31
C THR A 115 -8.51 -12.09 10.06
N ASN A 116 -7.39 -11.38 9.85
CA ASN A 116 -7.11 -10.12 10.53
C ASN A 116 -7.77 -8.94 9.81
N GLU A 117 -8.18 -7.97 10.62
CA GLU A 117 -8.87 -6.77 10.15
C GLU A 117 -7.88 -5.61 10.03
N TRP A 118 -8.08 -4.75 9.04
CA TRP A 118 -7.32 -3.50 8.90
C TRP A 118 -7.75 -2.47 9.94
N THR A 119 -6.77 -1.71 10.45
CA THR A 119 -7.04 -0.50 11.26
C THR A 119 -7.28 0.76 10.42
N VAL A 120 -7.25 0.62 9.09
CA VAL A 120 -7.32 1.74 8.14
C VAL A 120 -8.69 2.42 8.22
N GLU A 121 -8.65 3.75 8.33
CA GLU A 121 -9.83 4.62 8.37
C GLU A 121 -10.08 5.30 7.02
N ILE A 122 -9.02 5.50 6.23
CA ILE A 122 -9.08 6.14 4.91
C ILE A 122 -8.41 5.24 3.87
N LEU A 123 -9.22 4.69 2.97
CA LEU A 123 -8.78 3.88 1.84
C LEU A 123 -8.94 4.66 0.53
N LEU A 124 -7.87 4.71 -0.26
CA LEU A 124 -7.85 5.36 -1.57
C LEU A 124 -7.34 4.38 -2.60
N LEU A 125 -8.18 4.08 -3.58
CA LEU A 125 -7.91 3.17 -4.69
C LEU A 125 -8.08 3.97 -5.98
N GLN A 126 -7.00 4.21 -6.72
CA GLN A 126 -7.05 5.06 -7.91
C GLN A 126 -6.34 4.41 -9.09
N TYR A 127 -6.93 4.42 -10.28
CA TYR A 127 -6.32 3.97 -11.53
C TYR A 127 -5.89 2.49 -11.53
N LEU A 128 -6.56 1.64 -10.74
CA LEU A 128 -6.24 0.22 -10.58
C LEU A 128 -7.05 -0.65 -11.55
N LYS A 129 -6.66 -0.62 -12.83
CA LYS A 129 -7.41 -1.24 -13.94
C LYS A 129 -7.62 -2.76 -13.82
N LYS A 130 -6.73 -3.45 -13.09
CA LYS A 130 -6.78 -4.91 -12.88
C LYS A 130 -7.42 -5.30 -11.57
N LEU A 131 -7.71 -4.33 -10.70
CA LEU A 131 -8.29 -4.60 -9.39
C LEU A 131 -9.75 -4.99 -9.56
N GLU A 132 -10.05 -6.23 -9.26
CA GLU A 132 -11.41 -6.76 -9.27
C GLU A 132 -12.03 -6.44 -7.91
N ILE A 133 -13.06 -5.61 -7.92
CA ILE A 133 -13.86 -5.29 -6.73
C ILE A 133 -15.32 -5.44 -7.11
N THR A 134 -16.00 -6.32 -6.39
CA THR A 134 -17.43 -6.53 -6.49
C THR A 134 -18.19 -5.49 -5.67
N LYS A 135 -19.48 -5.31 -6.00
CA LYS A 135 -20.36 -4.42 -5.23
C LYS A 135 -20.51 -4.88 -3.76
N SER A 136 -20.57 -6.19 -3.52
CA SER A 136 -20.63 -6.76 -2.15
C SER A 136 -19.35 -6.47 -1.38
N GLU A 137 -18.17 -6.51 -2.02
CA GLU A 137 -16.93 -6.10 -1.36
C GLU A 137 -16.97 -4.65 -0.88
N VAL A 138 -17.43 -3.72 -1.71
CA VAL A 138 -17.51 -2.29 -1.33
C VAL A 138 -18.56 -2.04 -0.24
N LEU A 139 -19.73 -2.68 -0.34
CA LEU A 139 -20.87 -2.38 0.52
C LEU A 139 -20.89 -3.17 1.83
N GLU A 140 -20.28 -4.36 1.86
CA GLU A 140 -20.41 -5.31 2.97
C GLU A 140 -19.04 -5.72 3.51
N GLU A 141 -18.16 -6.30 2.67
CA GLU A 141 -16.90 -6.86 3.17
C GLU A 141 -15.93 -5.78 3.65
N PHE A 142 -15.80 -4.65 2.93
CA PHE A 142 -14.88 -3.59 3.30
C PHE A 142 -15.28 -2.94 4.63
N PRO A 143 -16.45 -2.32 4.80
CA PRO A 143 -16.80 -1.67 6.06
C PRO A 143 -17.10 -2.66 7.21
N GLY A 144 -17.41 -3.92 6.89
CA GLY A 144 -17.79 -4.95 7.87
C GLY A 144 -16.62 -5.80 8.37
N LYS A 145 -15.87 -6.40 7.44
CA LYS A 145 -14.88 -7.46 7.74
C LYS A 145 -13.45 -7.01 7.54
N LEU A 146 -13.12 -6.46 6.36
CA LEU A 146 -11.74 -6.13 6.00
C LEU A 146 -11.28 -4.82 6.66
N PHE A 147 -12.12 -3.79 6.68
CA PHE A 147 -11.82 -2.45 7.17
C PHE A 147 -12.91 -1.96 8.14
N PRO A 148 -13.05 -2.58 9.34
CA PRO A 148 -14.12 -2.23 10.30
C PRO A 148 -14.07 -0.77 10.80
N ARG A 149 -12.90 -0.11 10.67
CA ARG A 149 -12.68 1.29 11.04
C ARG A 149 -12.81 2.27 9.87
N LEU A 150 -13.16 1.79 8.67
CA LEU A 150 -13.26 2.61 7.48
C LEU A 150 -14.30 3.71 7.66
N ARG A 151 -13.88 4.95 7.37
CA ARG A 151 -14.72 6.15 7.37
C ARG A 151 -14.74 6.81 6.01
N TYR A 152 -13.75 6.52 5.19
CA TYR A 152 -13.61 7.11 3.87
C TYR A 152 -13.07 6.08 2.88
N LEU A 153 -13.78 5.89 1.77
CA LEU A 153 -13.33 5.13 0.61
C LEU A 153 -13.45 6.00 -0.62
N GLU A 154 -12.35 6.19 -1.32
CA GLU A 154 -12.36 6.72 -2.68
C GLU A 154 -11.85 5.64 -3.62
N LYS A 155 -12.63 5.35 -4.65
CA LYS A 155 -12.33 4.45 -5.76
C LYS A 155 -12.45 5.24 -7.06
N VAL A 156 -11.35 5.44 -7.78
CA VAL A 156 -11.33 6.21 -9.03
C VAL A 156 -10.71 5.35 -10.13
N GLU A 157 -11.36 5.21 -11.27
CA GLU A 157 -10.86 4.49 -12.46
C GLU A 157 -10.24 3.11 -12.15
N CYS A 158 -10.84 2.37 -11.21
CA CYS A 158 -10.49 0.98 -10.89
C CYS A 158 -11.30 0.00 -11.75
N GLY A 159 -10.89 -1.27 -11.80
CA GLY A 159 -11.50 -2.32 -12.62
C GLY A 159 -13.04 -2.33 -12.65
N LYS A 160 -13.60 -2.84 -13.75
CA LYS A 160 -15.03 -2.77 -14.06
C LYS A 160 -15.84 -3.44 -12.95
N ILE A 161 -16.68 -2.66 -12.27
CA ILE A 161 -17.80 -3.21 -11.51
C ILE A 161 -18.82 -3.66 -12.55
N GLU A 162 -19.22 -4.93 -12.55
CA GLU A 162 -20.38 -5.35 -13.35
C GLU A 162 -21.59 -4.51 -12.94
N GLY A 163 -22.09 -3.68 -13.87
CA GLY A 163 -23.33 -2.92 -13.66
C GLY A 163 -23.23 -1.41 -13.41
N ASN A 164 -22.10 -0.77 -13.76
CA ASN A 164 -21.94 0.70 -13.92
C ASN A 164 -21.86 1.53 -12.62
N GLU A 165 -20.66 2.05 -12.33
CA GLU A 165 -20.33 3.46 -11.98
C GLU A 165 -18.79 3.56 -11.84
N ASP A 166 -18.18 4.43 -12.66
CA ASP A 166 -16.74 4.46 -12.95
C ASP A 166 -15.88 5.09 -11.85
N ASP A 167 -16.43 5.96 -11.00
CA ASP A 167 -15.75 6.53 -9.85
C ASP A 167 -16.73 6.54 -8.67
N ILE A 168 -16.28 6.09 -7.50
CA ILE A 168 -17.09 5.93 -6.30
C ILE A 168 -16.37 6.63 -5.14
N VAL A 169 -17.07 7.53 -4.47
CA VAL A 169 -16.61 8.15 -3.21
C VAL A 169 -17.66 7.86 -2.13
N TRP A 170 -17.25 7.20 -1.07
CA TRP A 170 -18.06 6.95 0.12
C TRP A 170 -17.44 7.62 1.34
N GLU A 171 -18.26 8.36 2.07
CA GLU A 171 -17.95 8.84 3.41
C GLU A 171 -18.92 8.18 4.40
N TRP A 172 -18.40 7.37 5.32
CA TRP A 172 -19.16 6.90 6.47
C TRP A 172 -18.94 7.86 7.63
N ASN A 173 -20.00 8.59 7.97
CA ASN A 173 -20.08 9.23 9.28
C ASN A 173 -20.48 8.17 10.30
N LYS A 174 -19.49 7.49 10.91
CA LYS A 174 -19.71 6.85 12.20
C LYS A 174 -19.74 7.96 13.24
N ASP A 175 -20.93 8.53 13.48
CA ASP A 175 -21.15 9.41 14.61
C ASP A 175 -20.64 8.73 15.89
N ARG A 176 -19.94 9.51 16.71
CA ARG A 176 -19.31 9.06 17.95
C ARG A 176 -20.38 8.57 18.92
N GLY A 177 -20.50 7.25 19.05
CA GLY A 177 -21.05 6.60 20.25
C GLY A 177 -20.01 6.55 21.35
#